data_AF-A0A7X9HE95-F1
#
_entry.id   AF-A0A7X9HE95-F1
#
_cell.length_a   1.000
_cell.length_b   1.000
_cell.length_c   1.000
_cell.angle_alpha   90.00
_cell.angle_beta   90.00
_cell.angle_gamma   90.00
#
_symmetry.space_group_name_H-M   'P 1'
#
loop_
_entity.id
_entity.type
_entity.pdbx_description
1 polymer ?
#
loop_
_entity_poly.entity_id
_entity_poly.type
_entity_poly.pdbx_seq_one_letter_code
_entity_poly.pdbx_strand_id
1 'polypeptide(L)'
;MTLSSFNLQNKGAITAGLLLIAISFILVIYGILFLLTNQLSLTYRQGSYDSALYLAEAGIEYYRWHLAHAPNDFTSGQGEHDFKDPQGEIIGKFNLEIETPTNGSSIVTIRSTGWLNNYPEAKRTIRVQYGIPSLTKYSFLSNASSWYGSGITVHGEIHSNNGIRMDGINTSIVSSVQKEYQCGTETGCSPTQKKPGVWGSGPNFDLWRFPSTPVDFDSVFFDLAEMKNSAISHGLYLNKSGAQGYHLVFKANGTFDVYKVNQTDSFHAYTTHEGCRRLYLNIRTQNFIRNYTVAQKPIIFVEDNTWVDGTVNGKVT
;
A
#
# COMPACT_ATOMS: atom_id res chain seq x y z
N MET A 1 104.83 -37.09 10.89
CA MET A 1 103.77 -36.64 9.97
C MET A 1 102.49 -36.58 10.79
N THR A 2 102.14 -35.40 11.25
CA THR A 2 101.05 -35.12 12.20
C THR A 2 99.71 -35.09 11.47
N LEU A 3 98.79 -35.97 11.85
CA LEU A 3 97.38 -35.89 11.45
C LEU A 3 96.70 -34.78 12.28
N SER A 4 96.26 -33.72 11.60
CA SER A 4 95.48 -32.63 12.17
C SER A 4 94.05 -33.10 12.44
N SER A 5 93.63 -33.10 13.70
CA SER A 5 92.23 -33.23 14.08
C SER A 5 91.50 -31.89 13.87
N PHE A 6 90.50 -31.89 13.00
CA PHE A 6 89.54 -30.79 12.91
C PHE A 6 88.59 -30.87 14.12
N ASN A 7 88.75 -29.93 15.04
CA ASN A 7 87.90 -29.79 16.22
C ASN A 7 86.69 -28.92 15.87
N LEU A 8 85.53 -29.55 15.65
CA LEU A 8 84.24 -28.87 15.48
C LEU A 8 83.53 -28.84 16.85
N GLN A 9 83.70 -27.75 17.59
CA GLN A 9 82.89 -27.43 18.76
C GLN A 9 82.00 -26.21 18.47
N ASN A 10 80.82 -26.46 17.88
CA ASN A 10 79.72 -25.48 17.78
C ASN A 10 78.39 -26.14 18.21
N LYS A 11 78.35 -26.69 19.43
CA LYS A 11 77.14 -27.38 19.96
C LYS A 11 76.04 -26.45 20.49
N GLY A 12 76.23 -25.12 20.44
CA GLY A 12 75.24 -24.10 20.86
C GLY A 12 74.54 -23.34 19.72
N ALA A 13 74.97 -23.50 18.46
CA ALA A 13 74.40 -22.75 17.34
C ALA A 13 73.03 -23.30 16.87
N ILE A 14 72.83 -24.62 16.99
CA ILE A 14 71.61 -25.31 16.54
C ILE A 14 70.44 -25.04 17.50
N THR A 15 70.69 -24.95 18.80
CA THR A 15 69.66 -24.69 19.82
C THR A 15 69.06 -23.30 19.70
N ALA A 16 69.86 -22.27 19.37
CA ALA A 16 69.36 -20.91 19.14
C ALA A 16 68.42 -20.82 17.92
N GLY A 17 68.78 -21.48 16.81
CA GLY A 17 67.93 -21.56 15.62
C GLY A 17 66.61 -22.30 15.89
N LEU A 18 66.68 -23.41 16.65
CA LEU A 18 65.49 -24.18 17.04
C LEU A 18 64.54 -23.36 17.93
N LEU A 19 65.08 -22.55 18.84
CA LEU A 19 64.30 -21.71 19.74
C LEU A 19 63.57 -20.58 18.99
N LEU A 20 64.24 -19.94 18.03
CA LEU A 20 63.64 -18.93 17.15
C LEU A 20 62.51 -19.53 16.32
N ILE A 21 62.72 -20.72 15.76
CA ILE A 21 61.70 -21.44 15.01
C ILE A 21 60.51 -21.78 15.93
N ALA A 22 60.76 -22.32 17.13
CA ALA A 22 59.69 -22.64 18.09
C ALA A 22 58.86 -21.41 18.49
N ILE A 23 59.51 -20.27 18.77
CA ILE A 23 58.81 -19.01 19.10
C ILE A 23 57.97 -18.53 17.91
N SER A 24 58.52 -18.61 16.69
CA SER A 24 57.77 -18.22 15.48
C SER A 24 56.52 -19.08 15.27
N PHE A 25 56.62 -20.40 15.47
CA PHE A 25 55.47 -21.30 15.41
C PHE A 25 54.43 -20.99 16.49
N ILE A 26 54.85 -20.70 17.72
CA ILE A 26 53.92 -20.31 18.81
C ILE A 26 53.18 -19.02 18.46
N LEU A 27 53.88 -18.01 17.92
CA LEU A 27 53.26 -16.75 17.49
C LEU A 27 52.24 -16.97 16.36
N VAL A 28 52.56 -17.82 15.38
CA VAL A 28 51.65 -18.16 14.29
C VAL A 28 50.41 -18.91 14.82
N ILE A 29 50.59 -19.89 15.70
CA ILE A 29 49.48 -20.63 16.31
C ILE A 29 48.58 -19.68 17.11
N TYR A 30 49.17 -18.78 17.91
CA TYR A 30 48.40 -17.80 18.67
C TYR A 30 47.64 -16.84 17.74
N GLY A 31 48.28 -16.37 16.67
CA GLY A 31 47.63 -15.53 15.66
C GLY A 31 46.43 -16.22 15.01
N ILE A 32 46.55 -17.50 14.66
CA ILE A 32 45.44 -18.28 14.07
C ILE A 32 44.32 -18.48 15.10
N LEU A 33 44.64 -18.86 16.34
CA LEU A 33 43.64 -19.03 17.41
C LEU A 33 42.88 -17.73 17.68
N PHE A 34 43.59 -16.59 17.70
CA PHE A 34 42.97 -15.28 17.83
C PHE A 34 42.03 -14.95 16.66
N LEU A 35 42.43 -15.25 15.42
CA LEU A 35 41.55 -15.05 14.27
C LEU A 35 40.32 -15.95 14.32
N LEU A 36 40.48 -17.22 14.72
CA LEU A 36 39.38 -18.18 14.83
C LEU A 36 38.34 -17.77 15.87
N THR A 37 38.76 -17.32 17.06
CA THR A 37 37.82 -16.88 18.10
C THR A 37 37.05 -15.64 17.68
N ASN A 38 37.72 -14.66 17.06
CA ASN A 38 37.07 -13.48 16.50
C ASN A 38 36.10 -13.85 15.38
N GLN A 39 36.49 -14.73 14.46
CA GLN A 39 35.64 -15.19 13.37
C GLN A 39 34.39 -15.92 13.90
N LEU A 40 34.55 -16.78 14.91
CA LEU A 40 33.43 -17.49 15.53
C LEU A 40 32.44 -16.52 16.19
N SER A 41 32.94 -15.54 16.95
CA SER A 41 32.10 -14.51 17.57
C SER A 41 31.33 -13.68 16.54
N LEU A 42 31.99 -13.32 15.43
CA LEU A 42 31.35 -12.61 14.32
C LEU A 42 30.25 -13.45 13.66
N THR A 43 30.49 -14.74 13.42
CA THR A 43 29.50 -15.66 12.84
C THR A 43 28.27 -15.79 13.73
N TYR A 44 28.46 -15.98 15.04
CA TYR A 44 27.33 -16.04 15.98
C TYR A 44 26.53 -14.74 15.96
N ARG A 45 27.21 -13.60 16.02
CA ARG A 45 26.54 -12.29 15.98
C ARG A 45 25.78 -12.06 14.68
N GLN A 46 26.35 -12.47 13.55
CA GLN A 46 25.68 -12.40 12.25
C GLN A 46 24.41 -13.26 12.24
N GLY A 47 24.50 -14.51 12.71
CA GLY A 47 23.33 -15.39 12.83
C GLY A 47 22.26 -14.81 13.75
N SER A 48 22.64 -14.21 14.88
CA SER A 48 21.70 -13.53 15.78
C SER A 48 20.99 -12.36 15.10
N TYR A 49 21.69 -11.59 14.25
CA TYR A 49 21.08 -10.50 13.49
C TYR A 49 20.07 -11.01 12.45
N ASP A 50 20.36 -12.12 11.78
CA ASP A 50 19.43 -12.72 10.81
C ASP A 50 18.18 -13.26 11.52
N SER A 51 18.36 -13.94 12.65
CA SER A 51 17.23 -14.38 13.51
C SER A 51 16.41 -13.21 14.06
N ALA A 52 17.06 -12.13 14.49
CA ALA A 52 16.39 -10.91 14.93
C ALA A 52 15.56 -10.27 13.81
N LEU A 53 16.02 -10.34 12.56
CA LEU A 53 15.26 -9.88 11.39
C LEU A 53 13.99 -10.71 11.21
N TYR A 54 14.08 -12.05 11.25
CA TYR A 54 12.91 -12.92 11.15
C TYR A 54 11.89 -12.67 12.27
N LEU A 55 12.35 -12.41 13.49
CA LEU A 55 11.48 -12.04 14.61
C LEU A 55 10.76 -10.71 14.37
N ALA A 56 11.46 -9.72 13.80
CA ALA A 56 10.85 -8.46 13.40
C ALA A 56 9.81 -8.67 12.27
N GLU A 57 10.08 -9.53 11.28
CA GLU A 57 9.12 -9.88 10.22
C GLU A 57 7.86 -10.53 10.79
N ALA A 58 8.02 -11.44 11.76
CA ALA A 58 6.90 -12.05 12.45
C ALA A 58 6.01 -11.01 13.15
N GLY A 59 6.61 -9.98 13.75
CA GLY A 59 5.85 -8.87 14.34
C GLY A 59 5.07 -8.07 13.30
N ILE A 60 5.68 -7.80 12.13
CA ILE A 60 4.97 -7.14 11.02
C ILE A 60 3.77 -7.96 10.56
N GLU A 61 3.94 -9.27 10.32
CA GLU A 61 2.85 -10.14 9.85
C GLU A 61 1.75 -10.31 10.92
N TYR A 62 2.12 -10.39 12.20
CA TYR A 62 1.15 -10.38 13.30
C TYR A 62 0.29 -9.12 13.27
N TYR A 63 0.90 -7.95 13.17
CA TYR A 63 0.15 -6.70 13.19
C TYR A 63 -0.66 -6.48 11.91
N ARG A 64 -0.16 -6.97 10.77
CA ARG A 64 -0.92 -7.01 9.51
C ARG A 64 -2.18 -7.87 9.64
N TRP A 65 -2.08 -9.04 10.28
CA TRP A 65 -3.25 -9.87 10.57
C TRP A 65 -4.24 -9.16 11.49
N HIS A 66 -3.75 -8.48 12.54
CA HIS A 66 -4.58 -7.69 13.45
C HIS A 66 -5.36 -6.61 12.70
N LEU A 67 -4.69 -5.79 11.88
CA LEU A 67 -5.35 -4.75 11.08
C LEU A 67 -6.31 -5.31 10.03
N ALA A 68 -6.12 -6.54 9.55
CA ALA A 68 -7.07 -7.17 8.63
C ALA A 68 -8.40 -7.53 9.32
N HIS A 69 -8.38 -7.77 10.63
CA HIS A 69 -9.58 -8.14 11.42
C HIS A 69 -10.17 -6.94 12.18
N ALA A 70 -9.33 -6.00 12.60
CA ALA A 70 -9.72 -4.78 13.30
C ALA A 70 -9.06 -3.55 12.64
N PRO A 71 -9.55 -3.09 11.46
CA PRO A 71 -8.88 -2.05 10.66
C PRO A 71 -8.70 -0.70 11.35
N ASN A 72 -9.55 -0.41 12.34
CA ASN A 72 -9.56 0.87 13.07
C ASN A 72 -8.88 0.76 14.45
N ASP A 73 -8.43 -0.42 14.87
CA ASP A 73 -7.77 -0.61 16.16
C ASP A 73 -6.25 -0.54 16.01
N PHE A 74 -5.72 0.67 16.17
CA PHE A 74 -4.28 0.91 16.11
C PHE A 74 -3.59 0.72 17.47
N THR A 75 -4.32 0.41 18.53
CA THR A 75 -3.80 0.42 19.91
C THR A 75 -3.57 -0.96 20.47
N SER A 76 -4.45 -1.91 20.17
CA SER A 76 -4.29 -3.28 20.62
C SER A 76 -3.16 -3.96 19.86
N GLY A 77 -2.42 -4.84 20.54
CA GLY A 77 -1.30 -5.56 19.95
C GLY A 77 0.00 -4.75 19.85
N GLN A 78 0.05 -3.51 20.34
CA GLN A 78 1.31 -2.79 20.53
C GLN A 78 2.14 -3.35 21.70
N GLY A 79 3.44 -3.06 21.71
CA GLY A 79 4.36 -3.46 22.77
C GLY A 79 5.08 -4.78 22.49
N GLU A 80 5.62 -5.38 23.56
CA GLU A 80 6.43 -6.60 23.47
C GLU A 80 5.58 -7.87 23.42
N HIS A 81 5.95 -8.76 22.51
CA HIS A 81 5.35 -10.09 22.36
C HIS A 81 6.43 -11.17 22.35
N ASP A 82 6.12 -12.30 22.96
CA ASP A 82 6.99 -13.47 22.98
C ASP A 82 6.81 -14.29 21.70
N PHE A 83 7.92 -14.68 21.07
CA PHE A 83 7.92 -15.55 19.90
C PHE A 83 8.31 -16.97 20.31
N LYS A 84 7.46 -17.93 19.95
CA LYS A 84 7.60 -19.34 20.34
C LYS A 84 8.02 -20.21 19.16
N ASP A 85 8.84 -21.21 19.44
CA ASP A 85 9.15 -22.26 18.48
C ASP A 85 7.96 -23.25 18.33
N PRO A 86 8.02 -24.19 17.37
CA PRO A 86 6.97 -25.20 17.20
C PRO A 86 6.75 -26.11 18.42
N GLN A 87 7.69 -26.16 19.36
CA GLN A 87 7.62 -26.92 20.60
C GLN A 87 7.01 -26.10 21.75
N GLY A 88 6.80 -24.80 21.55
CA GLY A 88 6.18 -23.87 22.51
C GLY A 88 7.17 -23.08 23.36
N GLU A 89 8.47 -23.27 23.19
CA GLU A 89 9.51 -22.56 23.92
C GLU A 89 9.75 -21.15 23.38
N ILE A 90 9.98 -20.19 24.27
CA ILE A 90 10.15 -18.78 23.90
C ILE A 90 11.61 -18.56 23.47
N ILE A 91 11.84 -18.43 22.17
CA ILE A 91 13.18 -18.25 21.60
C ILE A 91 13.61 -16.77 21.54
N GLY A 92 12.66 -15.86 21.52
CA GLY A 92 12.90 -14.43 21.39
C GLY A 92 11.64 -13.60 21.54
N LYS A 93 11.77 -12.31 21.27
CA LYS A 93 10.69 -11.33 21.38
C LYS A 93 10.71 -10.38 20.21
N PHE A 94 9.56 -9.76 19.96
CA PHE A 94 9.47 -8.58 19.11
C PHE A 94 8.64 -7.48 19.80
N ASN A 95 9.02 -6.23 19.57
CA ASN A 95 8.30 -5.05 20.05
C ASN A 95 7.65 -4.32 18.88
N LEU A 96 6.37 -3.96 19.03
CA LEU A 96 5.59 -3.25 18.01
C LEU A 96 5.31 -1.80 18.41
N GLU A 97 5.66 -0.88 17.51
CA GLU A 97 5.37 0.55 17.59
C GLU A 97 4.59 0.97 16.34
N ILE A 98 3.43 1.60 16.54
CA ILE A 98 2.48 1.90 15.47
C ILE A 98 2.26 3.40 15.40
N GLU A 99 2.55 3.99 14.23
CA GLU A 99 2.20 5.38 13.93
C GLU A 99 0.86 5.38 13.20
N THR A 100 -0.15 6.02 13.80
CA THR A 100 -1.50 6.10 13.23
C THR A 100 -1.53 6.94 11.95
N PRO A 101 -2.49 6.69 11.04
CA PRO A 101 -2.62 7.46 9.82
C PRO A 101 -2.92 8.94 10.10
N THR A 102 -2.34 9.82 9.28
CA THR A 102 -2.71 11.24 9.27
C THR A 102 -4.09 11.44 8.64
N ASN A 103 -4.78 12.53 8.98
CA ASN A 103 -6.11 12.83 8.44
C ASN A 103 -6.13 12.83 6.90
N GLY A 104 -6.94 11.93 6.32
CA GLY A 104 -7.08 11.74 4.88
C GLY A 104 -6.02 10.82 4.25
N SER A 105 -5.25 10.10 5.07
CA SER A 105 -4.39 8.98 4.64
C SER A 105 -4.92 7.68 5.23
N SER A 106 -4.85 6.59 4.45
CA SER A 106 -5.09 5.22 4.93
C SER A 106 -3.78 4.53 5.37
N ILE A 107 -2.65 5.23 5.32
CA ILE A 107 -1.32 4.65 5.52
C ILE A 107 -0.97 4.66 7.01
N VAL A 108 -0.86 3.47 7.58
CA VAL A 108 -0.31 3.16 8.90
C VAL A 108 1.18 2.84 8.74
N THR A 109 2.02 3.32 9.65
CA THR A 109 3.42 2.86 9.73
C THR A 109 3.58 1.90 10.90
N ILE A 110 4.03 0.69 10.60
CA ILE A 110 4.30 -0.37 11.57
C ILE A 110 5.82 -0.48 11.71
N ARG A 111 6.34 -0.33 12.93
CA ARG A 111 7.73 -0.64 13.26
C ARG A 111 7.76 -1.85 14.17
N SER A 112 8.49 -2.88 13.76
CA SER A 112 8.73 -4.07 14.57
C SER A 112 10.21 -4.21 14.85
N THR A 113 10.59 -4.34 16.12
CA THR A 113 11.97 -4.61 16.55
C THR A 113 12.06 -5.99 17.16
N GLY A 114 12.81 -6.91 16.54
CA GLY A 114 12.99 -8.29 17.00
C GLY A 114 14.36 -8.54 17.62
N TRP A 115 14.43 -9.46 18.58
CA TRP A 115 15.67 -9.96 19.19
C TRP A 115 15.49 -11.34 19.85
N LEU A 116 16.58 -12.10 19.93
CA LEU A 116 16.59 -13.39 20.63
C LEU A 116 16.87 -13.22 22.12
N ASN A 117 16.36 -14.14 22.95
CA ASN A 117 16.56 -14.10 24.40
C ASN A 117 18.03 -14.33 24.81
N ASN A 118 18.76 -15.15 24.05
CA ASN A 118 20.19 -15.42 24.27
C ASN A 118 21.12 -14.30 23.76
N TYR A 119 20.61 -13.40 22.92
CA TYR A 119 21.37 -12.27 22.36
C TYR A 119 20.52 -10.98 22.35
N PRO A 120 20.18 -10.43 23.53
CA PRO A 120 19.26 -9.29 23.64
C PRO A 120 19.79 -7.99 23.02
N GLU A 121 21.11 -7.87 22.87
CA GLU A 121 21.77 -6.72 22.24
C GLU A 121 21.71 -6.77 20.70
N ALA A 122 21.48 -7.95 20.12
CA ALA A 122 21.40 -8.13 18.67
C ALA A 122 19.97 -7.86 18.17
N LYS A 123 19.62 -6.57 18.05
CA LYS A 123 18.29 -6.14 17.60
C LYS A 123 18.25 -5.80 16.11
N ARG A 124 17.13 -6.09 15.45
CA ARG A 124 16.81 -5.61 14.10
C ARG A 124 15.43 -4.99 14.08
N THR A 125 15.28 -3.90 13.34
CA THR A 125 14.02 -3.18 13.21
C THR A 125 13.60 -3.14 11.76
N ILE A 126 12.35 -3.52 11.49
CA ILE A 126 11.69 -3.37 10.20
C ILE A 126 10.64 -2.29 10.32
N ARG A 127 10.55 -1.44 9.30
CA ARG A 127 9.50 -0.44 9.14
C ARG A 127 8.72 -0.73 7.86
N VAL A 128 7.41 -0.94 7.99
CA VAL A 128 6.49 -1.14 6.86
C VAL A 128 5.41 -0.07 6.87
N GLN A 129 5.02 0.37 5.68
CA GLN A 129 3.84 1.20 5.46
C GLN A 129 2.73 0.33 4.91
N TYR A 130 1.60 0.27 5.62
CA TYR A 130 0.45 -0.52 5.27
C TYR A 130 -0.76 0.39 5.12
N GLY A 131 -1.53 0.24 4.05
CA GLY A 131 -2.71 1.07 3.84
C GLY A 131 -3.62 0.52 2.77
N ILE A 132 -4.85 1.01 2.76
CA ILE A 132 -5.83 0.65 1.74
C ILE A 132 -5.40 1.30 0.42
N PRO A 133 -5.24 0.53 -0.68
CA PRO A 133 -4.81 1.08 -1.96
C PRO A 133 -5.84 2.08 -2.47
N SER A 134 -5.37 3.24 -2.93
CA SER A 134 -6.26 4.23 -3.54
C SER A 134 -6.83 3.71 -4.86
N LEU A 135 -8.13 3.86 -5.05
CA LEU A 135 -8.78 3.56 -6.33
C LEU A 135 -8.35 4.52 -7.44
N THR A 136 -7.87 5.71 -7.09
CA THR A 136 -7.35 6.71 -8.04
C THR A 136 -6.05 6.27 -8.74
N LYS A 137 -5.45 5.15 -8.35
CA LYS A 137 -4.30 4.57 -9.08
C LYS A 137 -4.69 3.96 -10.42
N TYR A 138 -5.96 3.55 -10.56
CA TYR A 138 -6.47 2.96 -11.79
C TYR A 138 -6.92 4.06 -12.75
N SER A 139 -6.49 3.96 -14.00
CA SER A 139 -7.03 4.79 -15.08
C SER A 139 -8.40 4.29 -15.51
N PHE A 140 -8.61 2.98 -15.41
CA PHE A 140 -9.93 2.36 -15.58
C PHE A 140 -10.12 1.27 -14.54
N LEU A 141 -11.19 1.40 -13.75
CA LEU A 141 -11.62 0.43 -12.76
C LEU A 141 -13.09 0.12 -13.01
N SER A 142 -13.43 -1.14 -13.34
CA SER A 142 -14.80 -1.54 -13.66
C SER A 142 -15.24 -2.86 -13.02
N ASN A 143 -16.55 -3.03 -12.79
CA ASN A 143 -17.14 -4.29 -12.35
C ASN A 143 -17.77 -5.08 -13.53
N ALA A 144 -17.36 -4.76 -14.76
CA ALA A 144 -18.00 -5.21 -15.99
C ALA A 144 -16.98 -5.47 -17.12
N SER A 145 -17.39 -6.27 -18.11
CA SER A 145 -16.54 -6.58 -19.26
C SER A 145 -16.22 -5.31 -20.06
N SER A 146 -14.98 -5.15 -20.50
CA SER A 146 -14.52 -3.91 -21.17
C SER A 146 -13.66 -4.23 -22.39
N TRP A 147 -13.76 -3.39 -23.43
CA TRP A 147 -12.95 -3.51 -24.65
C TRP A 147 -12.18 -2.22 -24.93
N TYR A 148 -10.86 -2.34 -25.02
CA TYR A 148 -9.94 -1.28 -25.44
C TYR A 148 -9.42 -1.58 -26.84
N GLY A 149 -9.94 -0.87 -27.85
CA GLY A 149 -9.61 -1.07 -29.26
C GLY A 149 -8.17 -0.69 -29.65
N SER A 150 -7.73 -1.14 -30.83
CA SER A 150 -6.35 -0.98 -31.33
C SER A 150 -5.88 0.46 -31.55
N GLY A 151 -6.80 1.43 -31.67
CA GLY A 151 -6.47 2.86 -31.79
C GLY A 151 -6.31 3.58 -30.44
N ILE A 152 -6.42 2.87 -29.31
CA ILE A 152 -6.43 3.47 -27.98
C ILE A 152 -5.06 3.25 -27.32
N THR A 153 -4.53 4.31 -26.71
CA THR A 153 -3.40 4.23 -25.77
C THR A 153 -3.91 4.59 -24.38
N VAL A 154 -3.76 3.67 -23.45
CA VAL A 154 -4.09 3.87 -22.04
C VAL A 154 -2.80 4.00 -21.24
N HIS A 155 -2.75 5.01 -20.39
CA HIS A 155 -1.68 5.20 -19.43
C HIS A 155 -2.21 4.95 -18.03
N GLY A 156 -1.65 3.95 -17.35
CA GLY A 156 -1.99 3.60 -15.96
C GLY A 156 -2.72 2.26 -15.82
N GLU A 157 -2.97 1.85 -14.58
CA GLU A 157 -3.50 0.51 -14.31
C GLU A 157 -4.95 0.38 -14.79
N ILE A 158 -5.27 -0.78 -15.37
CA ILE A 158 -6.62 -1.18 -15.73
C ILE A 158 -7.01 -2.37 -14.87
N HIS A 159 -8.19 -2.34 -14.27
CA HIS A 159 -8.75 -3.45 -13.51
C HIS A 159 -10.22 -3.68 -13.84
N SER A 160 -10.60 -4.95 -14.00
CA SER A 160 -12.00 -5.37 -14.04
C SER A 160 -12.25 -6.61 -13.21
N ASN A 161 -13.37 -6.63 -12.49
CA ASN A 161 -13.87 -7.86 -11.87
C ASN A 161 -14.42 -8.88 -12.90
N ASN A 162 -14.54 -8.48 -14.16
CA ASN A 162 -14.92 -9.31 -15.28
C ASN A 162 -13.84 -9.29 -16.38
N GLY A 163 -14.17 -9.70 -17.61
CA GLY A 163 -13.24 -9.82 -18.70
C GLY A 163 -12.78 -8.50 -19.34
N ILE A 164 -11.53 -8.47 -19.79
CA ILE A 164 -10.96 -7.35 -20.54
C ILE A 164 -10.48 -7.83 -21.89
N ARG A 165 -10.96 -7.19 -22.94
CA ARG A 165 -10.34 -7.26 -24.27
C ARG A 165 -9.40 -6.07 -24.46
N MET A 166 -8.11 -6.31 -24.62
CA MET A 166 -7.07 -5.31 -24.82
C MET A 166 -6.42 -5.46 -26.20
N ASP A 167 -6.91 -4.71 -27.18
CA ASP A 167 -6.32 -4.61 -28.53
C ASP A 167 -5.41 -3.39 -28.69
N GLY A 168 -5.59 -2.36 -27.86
CA GLY A 168 -4.77 -1.15 -27.84
C GLY A 168 -3.47 -1.29 -27.04
N ILE A 169 -2.79 -0.18 -26.85
CA ILE A 169 -1.54 -0.11 -26.05
C ILE A 169 -1.89 0.23 -24.61
N ASN A 170 -1.38 -0.53 -23.64
CA ASN A 170 -1.31 -0.10 -22.25
C ASN A 170 0.16 0.02 -21.81
N THR A 171 0.47 1.08 -21.06
CA THR A 171 1.80 1.29 -20.47
C THR A 171 1.90 0.79 -19.03
N SER A 172 0.88 0.12 -18.49
CA SER A 172 0.86 -0.43 -17.12
C SER A 172 0.12 -1.78 -17.05
N ILE A 173 -0.12 -2.27 -15.83
CA ILE A 173 -0.79 -3.54 -15.54
C ILE A 173 -2.24 -3.50 -16.03
N VAL A 174 -2.65 -4.57 -16.72
CA VAL A 174 -4.06 -4.87 -17.04
C VAL A 174 -4.46 -6.09 -16.24
N SER A 175 -5.43 -5.96 -15.34
CA SER A 175 -5.80 -7.03 -14.41
C SER A 175 -7.27 -7.42 -14.50
N SER A 176 -7.54 -8.73 -14.44
CA SER A 176 -8.88 -9.27 -14.38
C SER A 176 -9.00 -10.32 -13.28
N VAL A 177 -10.11 -10.28 -12.55
CA VAL A 177 -10.43 -11.29 -11.53
C VAL A 177 -10.70 -12.65 -12.15
N GLN A 178 -11.31 -12.66 -13.33
CA GLN A 178 -11.72 -13.89 -13.98
C GLN A 178 -10.50 -14.61 -14.54
N LYS A 179 -10.38 -15.91 -14.29
CA LYS A 179 -9.43 -16.74 -15.04
C LYS A 179 -9.87 -16.86 -16.49
N GLU A 180 -11.17 -17.11 -16.68
CA GLU A 180 -11.86 -17.10 -17.96
C GLU A 180 -13.23 -16.45 -17.78
N TYR A 181 -13.70 -15.74 -18.81
CA TYR A 181 -15.03 -15.15 -18.82
C TYR A 181 -15.75 -15.44 -20.14
N GLN A 182 -17.07 -15.27 -20.12
CA GLN A 182 -17.92 -15.45 -21.29
C GLN A 182 -17.91 -14.15 -22.10
N CYS A 183 -17.15 -14.11 -23.19
CA CYS A 183 -17.07 -12.98 -24.09
C CYS A 183 -18.32 -12.91 -24.97
N GLY A 184 -19.10 -11.84 -24.85
CA GLY A 184 -20.22 -11.51 -25.73
C GLY A 184 -19.91 -10.38 -26.70
N THR A 185 -20.95 -9.78 -27.26
CA THR A 185 -20.83 -8.69 -28.25
C THR A 185 -20.20 -7.43 -27.66
N GLU A 186 -20.34 -7.20 -26.34
CA GLU A 186 -19.75 -6.09 -25.61
C GLU A 186 -18.20 -6.10 -25.64
N THR A 187 -17.61 -7.28 -25.80
CA THR A 187 -16.16 -7.45 -26.01
C THR A 187 -15.84 -7.96 -27.43
N GLY A 188 -16.80 -7.86 -28.34
CA GLY A 188 -16.63 -8.13 -29.77
C GLY A 188 -16.56 -9.61 -30.15
N CYS A 189 -17.18 -10.50 -29.37
CA CYS A 189 -17.39 -11.89 -29.75
C CYS A 189 -18.83 -12.11 -30.28
N SER A 190 -18.93 -12.72 -31.45
CA SER A 190 -20.18 -13.26 -31.98
C SER A 190 -19.86 -14.50 -32.83
N PRO A 191 -20.28 -15.72 -32.43
CA PRO A 191 -21.07 -16.04 -31.23
C PRO A 191 -20.27 -15.87 -29.93
N THR A 192 -20.99 -15.92 -28.81
CA THR A 192 -20.42 -15.86 -27.47
C THR A 192 -19.43 -17.02 -27.24
N GLN A 193 -18.25 -16.73 -26.71
CA GLN A 193 -17.18 -17.72 -26.52
C GLN A 193 -16.43 -17.50 -25.20
N LYS A 194 -15.83 -18.54 -24.64
CA LYS A 194 -14.95 -18.40 -23.47
C LYS A 194 -13.61 -17.80 -23.87
N LYS A 195 -13.16 -16.80 -23.12
CA LYS A 195 -11.86 -16.17 -23.28
C LYS A 195 -11.16 -16.03 -21.92
N PRO A 196 -9.83 -15.92 -21.89
CA PRO A 196 -9.10 -15.58 -20.67
C PRO A 196 -9.57 -14.24 -20.09
N GLY A 197 -9.35 -14.02 -18.80
CA GLY A 197 -9.73 -12.77 -18.10
C GLY A 197 -9.19 -11.51 -18.77
N VAL A 198 -7.98 -11.58 -19.33
CA VAL A 198 -7.46 -10.54 -20.23
C VAL A 198 -6.99 -11.20 -21.52
N TRP A 199 -7.42 -10.68 -22.66
CA TRP A 199 -7.03 -11.17 -23.98
C TRP A 199 -7.11 -10.07 -25.03
N GLY A 200 -6.51 -10.25 -26.20
CA GLY A 200 -6.59 -9.29 -27.30
C GLY A 200 -5.32 -9.29 -28.14
N SER A 201 -5.22 -8.30 -29.03
CA SER A 201 -4.11 -8.12 -29.96
C SER A 201 -3.13 -7.01 -29.56
N GLY A 202 -3.34 -6.39 -28.39
CA GLY A 202 -2.52 -5.29 -27.91
C GLY A 202 -1.08 -5.72 -27.58
N PRO A 203 -0.09 -4.84 -27.77
CA PRO A 203 1.27 -5.11 -27.30
C PRO A 203 1.35 -5.12 -25.77
N ASN A 204 2.50 -5.53 -25.23
CA ASN A 204 2.77 -5.60 -23.78
C ASN A 204 1.86 -6.58 -23.02
N PHE A 205 1.54 -7.73 -23.63
CA PHE A 205 0.76 -8.79 -22.96
C PHE A 205 1.43 -9.32 -21.68
N ASP A 206 2.75 -9.14 -21.53
CA ASP A 206 3.50 -9.44 -20.30
C ASP A 206 3.04 -8.62 -19.08
N LEU A 207 2.27 -7.55 -19.28
CA LEU A 207 1.66 -6.75 -18.21
C LEU A 207 0.25 -7.21 -17.84
N TRP A 208 -0.28 -8.21 -18.52
CA TRP A 208 -1.61 -8.74 -18.23
C TRP A 208 -1.55 -9.70 -17.03
N ARG A 209 -2.48 -9.56 -16.09
CA ARG A 209 -2.52 -10.31 -14.82
C ARG A 209 -3.92 -10.86 -14.60
N PHE A 210 -4.07 -12.18 -14.71
CA PHE A 210 -5.34 -12.85 -14.43
C PHE A 210 -5.09 -14.33 -14.05
N PRO A 211 -5.84 -14.88 -13.08
CA PRO A 211 -6.82 -14.20 -12.23
C PRO A 211 -6.17 -13.28 -11.18
N SER A 212 -6.84 -12.20 -10.80
CA SER A 212 -6.46 -11.30 -9.71
C SER A 212 -7.50 -11.25 -8.58
N THR A 213 -7.19 -10.58 -7.48
CA THR A 213 -8.16 -10.34 -6.39
C THR A 213 -9.25 -9.36 -6.84
N PRO A 214 -10.51 -9.56 -6.45
CA PRO A 214 -11.59 -8.63 -6.76
C PRO A 214 -11.41 -7.29 -6.04
N VAL A 215 -11.78 -6.23 -6.74
CA VAL A 215 -12.04 -4.93 -6.10
C VAL A 215 -13.50 -4.92 -5.68
N ASP A 216 -13.74 -4.72 -4.39
CA ASP A 216 -15.08 -4.66 -3.84
C ASP A 216 -15.72 -3.30 -4.17
N PHE A 217 -16.55 -3.25 -5.21
CA PHE A 217 -17.30 -2.04 -5.59
C PHE A 217 -18.44 -1.72 -4.62
N ASP A 218 -18.92 -2.68 -3.82
CA ASP A 218 -19.98 -2.46 -2.84
C ASP A 218 -19.42 -1.69 -1.63
N SER A 219 -18.14 -1.88 -1.30
CA SER A 219 -17.42 -1.00 -0.35
C SER A 219 -17.19 0.43 -0.87
N VAL A 220 -17.29 0.63 -2.19
CA VAL A 220 -17.09 1.92 -2.87
C VAL A 220 -18.40 2.62 -3.15
N PHE A 221 -19.53 1.91 -3.06
CA PHE A 221 -20.82 2.56 -2.86
C PHE A 221 -20.68 3.38 -1.59
N PHE A 222 -20.45 4.68 -1.78
CA PHE A 222 -20.51 5.69 -0.73
C PHE A 222 -21.63 5.27 0.19
N ASP A 223 -21.31 4.94 1.44
CA ASP A 223 -22.34 4.80 2.43
C ASP A 223 -22.90 6.21 2.62
N LEU A 224 -23.84 6.58 1.75
CA LEU A 224 -24.50 7.87 1.78
C LEU A 224 -25.19 8.05 3.14
N ALA A 225 -25.51 6.96 3.84
CA ALA A 225 -25.99 7.03 5.21
C ALA A 225 -24.86 7.41 6.18
N GLU A 226 -23.66 6.83 6.06
CA GLU A 226 -22.49 7.24 6.86
C GLU A 226 -22.05 8.68 6.55
N MET A 227 -22.02 9.08 5.27
CA MET A 227 -21.74 10.45 4.87
C MET A 227 -22.80 11.42 5.39
N LYS A 228 -24.08 11.05 5.31
CA LYS A 228 -25.17 11.84 5.89
C LYS A 228 -25.00 11.98 7.40
N ASN A 229 -24.71 10.88 8.11
CA ASN A 229 -24.46 10.91 9.55
C ASN A 229 -23.25 11.78 9.90
N SER A 230 -22.19 11.72 9.09
CA SER A 230 -20.98 12.55 9.23
C SER A 230 -21.27 14.02 8.93
N ALA A 231 -22.09 14.32 7.93
CA ALA A 231 -22.54 15.67 7.62
C ALA A 231 -23.45 16.26 8.72
N ILE A 232 -24.29 15.43 9.34
CA ILE A 232 -25.13 15.84 10.48
C ILE A 232 -24.25 16.15 11.70
N SER A 233 -23.25 15.31 11.99
CA SER A 233 -22.42 15.42 13.19
C SER A 233 -21.29 16.44 13.07
N HIS A 234 -20.54 16.41 11.97
CA HIS A 234 -19.29 17.16 11.78
C HIS A 234 -19.29 18.06 10.54
N GLY A 235 -20.30 17.97 9.67
CA GLY A 235 -20.37 18.69 8.42
C GLY A 235 -21.60 19.60 8.28
N LEU A 236 -22.05 19.77 7.04
CA LEU A 236 -23.28 20.47 6.69
C LEU A 236 -24.26 19.48 6.05
N TYR A 237 -25.34 19.19 6.77
CA TYR A 237 -26.48 18.46 6.24
C TYR A 237 -27.55 19.44 5.73
N LEU A 238 -27.89 19.32 4.44
CA LEU A 238 -28.97 20.04 3.78
C LEU A 238 -30.10 19.04 3.49
N ASN A 239 -31.20 19.18 4.25
CA ASN A 239 -32.40 18.39 4.04
C ASN A 239 -33.06 18.72 2.69
N LYS A 240 -34.11 17.98 2.33
CA LYS A 240 -34.91 18.29 1.13
C LYS A 240 -35.35 19.76 1.16
N SER A 241 -34.97 20.50 0.13
CA SER A 241 -35.28 21.91 -0.06
C SER A 241 -36.78 22.16 -0.22
N GLY A 242 -37.53 21.17 -0.71
CA GLY A 242 -38.92 21.35 -1.14
C GLY A 242 -39.04 22.22 -2.41
N ALA A 243 -37.95 22.39 -3.16
CA ALA A 243 -37.86 23.13 -4.42
C ALA A 243 -36.99 22.34 -5.42
N GLN A 244 -36.11 23.00 -6.19
CA GLN A 244 -35.27 22.35 -7.20
C GLN A 244 -33.97 21.77 -6.63
N GLY A 245 -33.50 22.29 -5.49
CA GLY A 245 -32.31 21.82 -4.79
C GLY A 245 -31.45 22.95 -4.23
N TYR A 246 -30.14 22.74 -4.18
CA TYR A 246 -29.18 23.69 -3.60
C TYR A 246 -28.03 24.02 -4.55
N HIS A 247 -27.56 25.26 -4.47
CA HIS A 247 -26.39 25.71 -5.20
C HIS A 247 -25.28 26.11 -4.22
N LEU A 248 -24.12 25.48 -4.35
CA LEU A 248 -22.94 25.67 -3.53
C LEU A 248 -21.89 26.45 -4.34
N VAL A 249 -21.54 27.64 -3.87
CA VAL A 249 -20.55 28.50 -4.55
C VAL A 249 -19.30 28.61 -3.68
N PHE A 250 -18.25 27.89 -4.06
CA PHE A 250 -16.96 27.89 -3.37
C PHE A 250 -16.12 29.11 -3.73
N LYS A 251 -15.47 29.71 -2.74
CA LYS A 251 -14.67 30.92 -2.88
C LYS A 251 -13.20 30.62 -2.56
N ALA A 252 -12.31 31.32 -3.26
CA ALA A 252 -10.86 31.16 -3.10
C ALA A 252 -10.34 31.45 -1.68
N ASN A 253 -11.12 32.12 -0.83
CA ASN A 253 -10.80 32.37 0.58
C ASN A 253 -11.12 31.18 1.52
N GLY A 254 -11.55 30.03 0.99
CA GLY A 254 -11.85 28.83 1.79
C GLY A 254 -13.24 28.83 2.44
N THR A 255 -14.16 29.68 1.97
CA THR A 255 -15.58 29.66 2.35
C THR A 255 -16.46 29.31 1.16
N PHE A 256 -17.72 28.99 1.41
CA PHE A 256 -18.72 28.72 0.38
C PHE A 256 -20.09 29.27 0.75
N ASP A 257 -20.80 29.77 -0.25
CA ASP A 257 -22.19 30.23 -0.10
C ASP A 257 -23.15 29.09 -0.47
N VAL A 258 -24.23 28.98 0.30
CA VAL A 258 -25.32 28.05 0.04
C VAL A 258 -26.54 28.84 -0.37
N TYR A 259 -27.10 28.51 -1.54
CA TYR A 259 -28.36 29.03 -2.03
C TYR A 259 -29.38 27.92 -2.18
N LYS A 260 -30.66 28.24 -1.91
CA LYS A 260 -31.79 27.39 -2.27
C LYS A 260 -32.22 27.73 -3.69
N VAL A 261 -32.22 26.74 -4.59
CA VAL A 261 -32.68 26.91 -5.97
C VAL A 261 -34.19 26.74 -6.01
N ASN A 262 -34.90 27.81 -6.41
CA ASN A 262 -36.36 27.81 -6.45
C ASN A 262 -36.87 27.39 -7.84
N GLN A 263 -36.21 27.84 -8.91
CA GLN A 263 -36.61 27.55 -10.29
C GLN A 263 -35.39 27.35 -11.18
N THR A 264 -35.54 26.45 -12.14
CA THR A 264 -34.56 26.15 -13.17
C THR A 264 -35.17 26.37 -14.55
N ASP A 265 -34.36 26.83 -15.48
CA ASP A 265 -34.68 26.83 -16.90
C ASP A 265 -34.27 25.50 -17.52
N SER A 266 -35.02 25.11 -18.53
CA SER A 266 -34.84 23.83 -19.18
C SER A 266 -34.41 23.97 -20.63
N PHE A 267 -33.52 23.10 -21.06
CA PHE A 267 -33.09 23.02 -22.46
C PHE A 267 -32.97 21.57 -22.90
N HIS A 268 -33.06 21.31 -24.20
CA HIS A 268 -32.83 19.99 -24.75
C HIS A 268 -31.34 19.70 -24.83
N ALA A 269 -30.93 18.57 -24.26
CA ALA A 269 -29.58 18.08 -24.31
C ALA A 269 -29.55 16.55 -24.37
N TYR A 270 -28.47 16.02 -24.92
CA TYR A 270 -28.27 14.58 -25.09
C TYR A 270 -27.53 14.01 -23.89
N THR A 271 -28.03 12.92 -23.30
CA THR A 271 -27.29 12.09 -22.32
C THR A 271 -27.02 10.72 -22.92
N THR A 272 -25.87 10.13 -22.58
CA THR A 272 -25.45 8.82 -23.11
C THR A 272 -26.35 7.66 -22.69
N HIS A 273 -27.08 7.80 -21.58
CA HIS A 273 -27.95 6.75 -21.03
C HIS A 273 -29.41 6.88 -21.47
N GLU A 274 -29.90 8.10 -21.71
CA GLU A 274 -31.34 8.35 -21.91
C GLU A 274 -31.64 9.15 -23.20
N GLY A 275 -30.62 9.46 -24.00
CA GLY A 275 -30.76 10.15 -25.27
C GLY A 275 -31.09 11.63 -25.14
N CYS A 276 -31.74 12.20 -26.17
CA CYS A 276 -32.12 13.61 -26.17
C CYS A 276 -33.30 13.83 -25.23
N ARG A 277 -33.07 14.60 -24.16
CA ARG A 277 -34.10 14.92 -23.16
C ARG A 277 -34.00 16.36 -22.71
N ARG A 278 -35.04 16.81 -22.02
CA ARG A 278 -35.09 18.13 -21.40
C ARG A 278 -34.34 18.06 -20.06
N LEU A 279 -33.22 18.78 -19.96
CA LEU A 279 -32.43 18.92 -18.73
C LEU A 279 -32.77 20.24 -18.04
N TYR A 280 -32.65 20.26 -16.71
CA TYR A 280 -33.00 21.40 -15.84
C TYR A 280 -31.77 21.94 -15.12
N LEU A 281 -30.67 22.16 -15.84
CA LEU A 281 -29.37 22.50 -15.24
C LEU A 281 -29.16 24.01 -15.06
N ASN A 282 -29.93 24.87 -15.72
CA ASN A 282 -29.73 26.32 -15.62
C ASN A 282 -30.55 26.89 -14.47
N ILE A 283 -29.90 27.54 -13.51
CA ILE A 283 -30.58 28.18 -12.38
C ILE A 283 -31.24 29.48 -12.86
N ARG A 284 -32.56 29.60 -12.67
CA ARG A 284 -33.31 30.81 -12.99
C ARG A 284 -33.46 31.72 -11.78
N THR A 285 -33.85 31.15 -10.64
CA THR A 285 -34.01 31.89 -9.37
C THR A 285 -33.49 31.08 -8.20
N GLN A 286 -32.82 31.77 -7.27
CA GLN A 286 -32.27 31.19 -6.07
C GLN A 286 -32.27 32.21 -4.93
N ASN A 287 -32.37 31.73 -3.69
CA ASN A 287 -32.31 32.55 -2.50
C ASN A 287 -31.08 32.17 -1.67
N PHE A 288 -30.33 33.17 -1.21
CA PHE A 288 -29.21 32.93 -0.31
C PHE A 288 -29.69 32.38 1.03
N ILE A 289 -29.02 31.35 1.53
CA ILE A 289 -29.28 30.78 2.85
C ILE A 289 -28.22 31.28 3.83
N ARG A 290 -26.96 30.92 3.60
CA ARG A 290 -25.85 31.17 4.52
C ARG A 290 -24.49 30.93 3.86
N ASN A 291 -23.45 31.58 4.39
CA ASN A 291 -22.05 31.30 4.09
C ASN A 291 -21.44 30.39 5.18
N TYR A 292 -20.63 29.42 4.78
CA TYR A 292 -19.92 28.48 5.65
C TYR A 292 -18.43 28.43 5.32
N THR A 293 -17.61 28.05 6.29
CA THR A 293 -16.17 27.85 6.09
C THR A 293 -15.89 26.38 5.81
N VAL A 294 -15.13 26.08 4.75
CA VAL A 294 -14.80 24.69 4.35
C VAL A 294 -14.12 23.93 5.50
N ALA A 295 -13.17 24.57 6.19
CA ALA A 295 -12.46 23.97 7.31
C ALA A 295 -13.36 23.56 8.49
N GLN A 296 -14.51 24.22 8.67
CA GLN A 296 -15.48 23.91 9.74
C GLN A 296 -16.57 22.93 9.29
N LYS A 297 -16.80 22.85 7.98
CA LYS A 297 -17.85 22.05 7.36
C LYS A 297 -17.28 21.29 6.16
N PRO A 298 -16.35 20.35 6.39
CA PRO A 298 -15.63 19.69 5.30
C PRO A 298 -16.44 18.58 4.61
N ILE A 299 -17.59 18.20 5.17
CA ILE A 299 -18.48 17.17 4.61
C ILE A 299 -19.83 17.83 4.34
N ILE A 300 -20.30 17.84 3.10
CA ILE A 300 -21.58 18.43 2.72
C ILE A 300 -22.48 17.35 2.13
N PHE A 301 -23.61 17.09 2.79
CA PHE A 301 -24.60 16.14 2.30
C PHE A 301 -25.88 16.87 1.91
N VAL A 302 -26.32 16.69 0.67
CA VAL A 302 -27.51 17.34 0.10
C VAL A 302 -28.51 16.28 -0.37
N GLU A 303 -29.73 16.34 0.15
CA GLU A 303 -30.81 15.39 -0.16
C GLU A 303 -31.53 15.67 -1.51
N ASP A 304 -31.13 16.72 -2.24
CA ASP A 304 -31.72 17.18 -3.50
C ASP A 304 -30.63 17.35 -4.59
N ASN A 305 -31.04 17.75 -5.80
CA ASN A 305 -30.11 18.16 -6.85
C ASN A 305 -29.17 19.27 -6.36
N THR A 306 -27.90 19.16 -6.75
CA THR A 306 -26.87 20.08 -6.31
C THR A 306 -26.14 20.68 -7.50
N TRP A 307 -26.00 22.00 -7.48
CA TRP A 307 -25.13 22.75 -8.36
C TRP A 307 -23.88 23.15 -7.60
N VAL A 308 -22.71 23.02 -8.22
CA VAL A 308 -21.43 23.31 -7.59
C VAL A 308 -20.60 24.18 -8.50
N ASP A 309 -20.30 25.39 -8.03
CA ASP A 309 -19.50 26.38 -8.75
C ASP A 309 -18.35 26.91 -7.89
N GLY A 310 -17.35 27.50 -8.56
CA GLY A 310 -16.32 28.31 -7.91
C GLY A 310 -14.98 27.61 -7.69
N THR A 311 -14.23 28.06 -6.67
CA THR A 311 -12.86 27.58 -6.38
C THR A 311 -12.79 26.99 -4.98
N VAL A 312 -12.52 25.69 -4.90
CA VAL A 312 -12.31 24.99 -3.63
C VAL A 312 -10.90 25.29 -3.11
N ASN A 313 -10.81 25.92 -1.94
CA ASN A 313 -9.56 26.08 -1.19
C ASN A 313 -9.65 25.29 0.13
N GLY A 314 -9.00 24.13 0.15
CA GLY A 314 -9.07 23.15 1.25
C GLY A 314 -9.47 21.75 0.76
N LYS A 315 -9.91 20.90 1.69
CA LYS A 315 -10.50 19.58 1.38
C LYS A 315 -11.98 19.62 1.76
N VAL A 316 -12.84 19.27 0.80
CA VAL A 316 -14.29 19.15 1.00
C VAL A 316 -14.78 17.93 0.25
N THR A 317 -15.69 17.19 0.89
CA THR A 317 -16.36 16.01 0.34
C THR A 317 -17.86 16.26 0.32
#